data_AF-A0AAJ5WW45-F1
#
_entry.id   AF-A0AAJ5WW45-F1
#
_cell.length_a   1.000
_cell.length_b   1.000
_cell.length_c   1.000
_cell.angle_alpha   90.00
_cell.angle_beta   90.00
_cell.angle_gamma   90.00
#
_symmetry.space_group_name_H-M   'P 1'
#
loop_
_entity.id
_entity.type
_entity.pdbx_description
1 polymer ?
#
loop_
_entity_poly.entity_id
_entity_poly.type
_entity_poly.pdbx_seq_one_letter_code
_entity_poly.pdbx_strand_id
1 'polypeptide(L)'
;MTAIETKSLKVGRFVDTAHVDTVIREYKHKRWAQNSERIGKEDSLSAWYSVEDVEDFIAKVKENGGNGIRLYFAAYPEDYVARPEYAGRQTIVFVGTKNKETETGLSSKDIYITTDKGSSILAYNAGTICPPTCPGSRKPGAGDSDWDGLGVTIVDRGDKGLTIV
;
A
#
# COMPACT_ATOMS: atom_id res chain seq x y z
N MET A 1 5.23 -18.91 34.67
CA MET A 1 4.65 -18.55 33.36
C MET A 1 5.77 -18.03 32.50
N THR A 2 6.24 -18.84 31.55
CA THR A 2 7.34 -18.47 30.66
C THR A 2 6.78 -17.55 29.57
N ALA A 3 7.29 -16.32 29.50
CA ALA A 3 6.95 -15.39 28.43
C ALA A 3 7.37 -16.03 27.09
N ILE A 4 6.39 -16.28 26.22
CA ILE A 4 6.67 -16.69 24.85
C ILE A 4 7.24 -15.46 24.15
N GLU A 5 8.57 -15.36 24.09
CA GLU A 5 9.24 -14.44 23.18
C GLU A 5 8.75 -14.74 21.76
N THR A 6 7.87 -13.89 21.24
CA THR A 6 7.33 -14.04 19.90
C THR A 6 8.43 -13.63 18.94
N LYS A 7 9.29 -14.58 18.54
CA LYS A 7 10.39 -14.31 17.59
C LYS A 7 9.82 -13.61 16.34
N SER A 8 10.30 -12.40 16.10
CA SER A 8 10.06 -11.68 14.85
C SER A 8 10.67 -12.48 13.71
N LEU A 9 9.88 -12.80 12.68
CA LEU A 9 10.38 -13.47 11.47
C LEU A 9 10.89 -12.42 10.49
N LYS A 10 12.20 -12.37 10.28
CA LYS A 10 12.80 -11.59 9.20
C LYS A 10 12.60 -12.33 7.88
N VAL A 11 11.55 -11.97 7.15
CA VAL A 11 11.20 -12.57 5.83
C VAL A 11 11.50 -11.66 4.64
N GLY A 12 11.92 -10.41 4.88
CA GLY A 12 12.20 -9.41 3.86
C GLY A 12 13.69 -9.19 3.59
N ARG A 13 13.98 -8.40 2.56
CA ARG A 13 15.32 -7.91 2.21
C ARG A 13 15.25 -6.46 1.74
N PHE A 14 16.36 -5.73 1.88
CA PHE A 14 16.54 -4.46 1.17
C PHE A 14 16.71 -4.74 -0.33
N VAL A 15 16.23 -3.81 -1.16
CA VAL A 15 16.25 -3.90 -2.62
C VAL A 15 16.85 -2.61 -3.20
N ASP A 16 17.35 -2.68 -4.43
CA ASP A 16 17.95 -1.54 -5.13
C ASP A 16 16.93 -0.83 -6.05
N THR A 17 17.36 0.29 -6.63
CA THR A 17 16.55 1.08 -7.57
C THR A 17 16.06 0.26 -8.76
N ALA A 18 16.93 -0.57 -9.35
CA ALA A 18 16.59 -1.36 -10.53
C ALA A 18 15.44 -2.35 -10.28
N HIS A 19 15.42 -2.97 -9.09
CA HIS A 19 14.31 -3.80 -8.66
C HIS A 19 13.01 -2.99 -8.53
N VAL A 20 13.07 -1.83 -7.86
CA VAL A 20 11.92 -0.95 -7.63
C VAL A 20 11.32 -0.48 -8.96
N ASP A 21 12.14 0.01 -9.89
CA ASP A 21 11.70 0.44 -11.22
C ASP A 21 11.01 -0.70 -11.99
N THR A 22 11.61 -1.88 -11.95
CA THR A 22 11.09 -3.05 -12.67
C THR A 22 9.70 -3.43 -12.16
N VAL A 23 9.51 -3.56 -10.85
CA VAL A 23 8.22 -4.01 -10.30
C VAL A 23 7.12 -2.96 -10.44
N ILE A 24 7.46 -1.67 -10.36
CA ILE A 24 6.51 -0.57 -10.60
C ILE A 24 6.08 -0.53 -12.07
N ARG A 25 7.03 -0.66 -13.00
CA ARG A 25 6.73 -0.73 -14.44
C ARG A 25 5.82 -1.92 -14.75
N GLU A 26 6.13 -3.10 -14.24
CA GLU A 26 5.30 -4.29 -14.42
C GLU A 26 3.88 -4.08 -13.88
N TYR A 27 3.73 -3.42 -12.73
CA TYR A 27 2.43 -3.07 -12.18
C TYR A 27 1.64 -2.13 -13.09
N LYS A 28 2.31 -1.08 -13.61
CA LYS A 28 1.73 -0.11 -14.54
C LYS A 28 1.13 -0.78 -15.77
N HIS A 29 1.90 -1.67 -16.40
CA HIS A 29 1.48 -2.39 -17.60
C HIS A 29 0.41 -3.44 -17.34
N LYS A 30 0.58 -4.27 -16.31
CA LYS A 30 -0.25 -5.47 -16.14
C LYS A 30 -1.52 -5.24 -15.34
N ARG A 31 -1.61 -4.16 -14.57
CA ARG A 31 -2.71 -3.95 -13.62
C ARG A 31 -3.25 -2.54 -13.64
N TRP A 32 -2.39 -1.55 -13.44
CA TRP A 32 -2.84 -0.16 -13.28
C TRP A 32 -3.60 0.35 -14.50
N ALA A 33 -3.09 0.15 -15.72
CA ALA A 33 -3.76 0.68 -16.91
C ALA A 33 -5.16 0.10 -17.12
N GLN A 34 -5.32 -1.20 -16.87
CA GLN A 34 -6.61 -1.89 -16.97
C GLN A 34 -7.55 -1.45 -15.84
N ASN A 35 -7.05 -1.28 -14.62
CA ASN A 35 -7.85 -0.75 -13.52
C ASN A 35 -8.34 0.67 -13.83
N SER A 36 -7.45 1.55 -14.28
CA SER A 36 -7.76 2.93 -14.64
C SER A 36 -8.85 3.00 -15.72
N GLU A 37 -8.73 2.18 -16.76
CA GLU A 37 -9.76 2.08 -17.79
C GLU A 37 -11.10 1.61 -17.21
N ARG A 38 -11.08 0.57 -16.38
CA ARG A 38 -12.30 0.00 -15.77
C ARG A 38 -13.04 1.02 -14.89
N ILE A 39 -12.32 1.86 -14.15
CA ILE A 39 -12.92 2.88 -13.27
C ILE A 39 -13.17 4.21 -13.98
N GLY A 40 -12.81 4.34 -15.27
CA GLY A 40 -13.02 5.55 -16.06
C GLY A 40 -12.15 6.75 -15.67
N LYS A 41 -11.12 6.54 -14.84
CA LYS A 41 -10.19 7.56 -14.34
C LYS A 41 -8.87 6.89 -13.98
N GLU A 42 -7.79 7.66 -13.87
CA GLU A 42 -6.52 7.10 -13.38
C GLU A 42 -6.74 6.41 -12.03
N ASP A 43 -6.25 5.19 -11.84
CA ASP A 43 -6.20 4.52 -10.55
C ASP A 43 -5.00 5.05 -9.74
N SER A 44 -4.86 4.77 -8.45
CA SER A 44 -3.66 5.18 -7.71
C SER A 44 -2.48 4.23 -7.96
N LEU A 45 -1.28 4.75 -8.13
CA LEU A 45 -0.04 4.00 -8.28
C LEU A 45 0.72 3.80 -6.97
N SER A 46 0.57 4.72 -6.03
CA SER A 46 1.26 4.69 -4.75
C SER A 46 0.38 5.24 -3.64
N ALA A 47 0.72 4.86 -2.41
CA ALA A 47 0.18 5.42 -1.18
C ALA A 47 1.36 5.86 -0.31
N TRP A 48 1.48 7.17 -0.08
CA TRP A 48 2.51 7.73 0.77
C TRP A 48 2.03 7.83 2.21
N TYR A 49 2.90 7.47 3.15
CA TYR A 49 2.70 7.58 4.59
C TYR A 49 3.91 8.31 5.18
N SER A 50 3.69 9.15 6.19
CA SER A 50 4.81 9.69 6.96
C SER A 50 5.49 8.55 7.72
N VAL A 51 6.77 8.74 8.06
CA VAL A 51 7.49 7.75 8.87
C VAL A 51 6.82 7.67 10.25
N GLU A 52 6.42 8.82 10.78
CA GLU A 52 5.77 8.98 12.08
C GLU A 52 4.43 8.20 12.16
N ASP A 53 3.59 8.26 11.12
CA ASP A 53 2.34 7.51 11.07
C ASP A 53 2.59 5.99 11.12
N VAL A 54 3.63 5.54 10.42
CA VAL A 54 4.01 4.12 10.37
C VAL A 54 4.62 3.67 11.69
N GLU A 55 5.46 4.50 12.32
CA GLU A 55 6.04 4.25 13.64
C GLU A 55 4.95 4.15 14.72
N ASP A 56 3.99 5.08 14.74
CA ASP A 56 2.85 5.08 15.65
C ASP A 56 1.99 3.82 15.48
N PHE A 57 1.74 3.41 14.24
CA PHE A 57 1.01 2.16 13.98
C PHE A 57 1.80 0.93 14.47
N ILE A 58 3.11 0.87 14.21
CA ILE A 58 3.98 -0.21 14.70
C ILE A 58 3.97 -0.26 16.23
N ALA A 59 4.02 0.89 16.91
CA ALA A 59 3.95 0.98 18.36
C ALA A 59 2.64 0.36 18.88
N LYS A 60 1.49 0.75 18.31
CA LYS A 60 0.18 0.18 18.66
C LYS A 60 0.11 -1.33 18.42
N VAL A 61 0.69 -1.82 17.32
CA VAL A 61 0.76 -3.27 17.04
C VAL A 61 1.54 -4.00 18.14
N LYS A 62 2.70 -3.46 18.55
CA LYS A 62 3.54 -4.05 19.60
C LYS A 62 2.87 -4.01 20.97
N GLU A 63 2.24 -2.90 21.34
CA GLU A 63 1.47 -2.74 22.59
C GLU A 63 0.36 -3.79 22.72
N ASN A 64 -0.21 -4.20 21.60
CA ASN A 64 -1.26 -5.23 21.54
C ASN A 64 -0.71 -6.66 21.32
N GLY A 65 0.59 -6.89 21.58
CA GLY A 65 1.23 -8.20 21.48
C GLY A 65 1.44 -8.69 20.03
N GLY A 66 1.39 -7.77 19.07
CA GLY A 66 1.64 -8.03 17.65
C GLY A 66 3.11 -8.09 17.29
N ASN A 67 3.41 -8.86 16.25
CA ASN A 67 4.77 -9.03 15.73
C ASN A 67 4.86 -9.02 14.19
N GLY A 68 3.78 -8.68 13.51
CA GLY A 68 3.75 -8.54 12.06
C GLY A 68 2.69 -7.55 11.61
N ILE A 69 2.88 -7.01 10.41
CA ILE A 69 1.88 -6.17 9.72
C ILE A 69 1.57 -6.86 8.40
N ARG A 70 0.28 -7.04 8.12
CA ARG A 70 -0.20 -7.46 6.79
C ARG A 70 -0.64 -6.23 6.02
N LEU A 71 -0.15 -6.09 4.79
CA LEU A 71 -0.58 -5.06 3.86
C LEU A 71 -1.57 -5.67 2.86
N TYR A 72 -2.78 -5.14 2.82
CA TYR A 72 -3.80 -5.52 1.85
C TYR A 72 -3.81 -4.54 0.68
N PHE A 73 -3.75 -5.05 -0.54
CA PHE A 73 -4.18 -4.31 -1.72
C PHE A 73 -5.72 -4.23 -1.67
N ALA A 74 -6.25 -3.01 -1.60
CA ALA A 74 -7.67 -2.75 -1.45
C ALA A 74 -8.13 -1.69 -2.46
N ALA A 75 -9.43 -1.41 -2.50
CA ALA A 75 -9.99 -0.28 -3.24
C ALA A 75 -11.08 0.38 -2.41
N TYR A 76 -11.18 1.71 -2.49
CA TYR A 76 -12.28 2.44 -1.90
C TYR A 76 -13.58 2.14 -2.65
N PRO A 77 -14.73 2.12 -1.95
CA PRO A 77 -16.01 1.99 -2.62
C PRO A 77 -16.28 3.22 -3.51
N GLU A 78 -17.15 3.07 -4.50
CA GLU A 78 -17.48 4.16 -5.45
C GLU A 78 -18.21 5.33 -4.77
N ASP A 79 -18.85 5.09 -3.63
CA ASP A 79 -19.55 6.07 -2.83
C ASP A 79 -18.75 6.52 -1.59
N TYR A 80 -17.42 6.45 -1.66
CA TYR A 80 -16.55 6.81 -0.53
C TYR A 80 -16.66 8.30 -0.14
N VAL A 81 -17.51 8.58 0.85
CA VAL A 81 -17.87 9.95 1.27
C VAL A 81 -16.75 10.71 1.99
N ALA A 82 -15.82 10.02 2.66
CA ALA A 82 -14.81 10.68 3.49
C ALA A 82 -13.80 11.47 2.64
N ARG A 83 -13.49 10.97 1.43
CA ARG A 83 -12.66 11.62 0.42
C ARG A 83 -13.16 11.22 -0.97
N PRO A 84 -14.14 11.93 -1.55
CA PRO A 84 -14.76 11.56 -2.82
C PRO A 84 -13.76 11.38 -3.98
N GLU A 85 -12.63 12.08 -3.95
CA GLU A 85 -11.55 11.95 -4.93
C GLU A 85 -10.84 10.58 -4.87
N TYR A 86 -10.98 9.84 -3.77
CA TYR A 86 -10.44 8.49 -3.58
C TYR A 86 -11.40 7.39 -4.02
N ALA A 87 -12.68 7.70 -4.25
CA ALA A 87 -13.69 6.72 -4.62
C ALA A 87 -13.25 5.83 -5.79
N GLY A 88 -13.44 4.51 -5.68
CA GLY A 88 -13.08 3.53 -6.72
C GLY A 88 -11.58 3.32 -6.95
N ARG A 89 -10.70 4.11 -6.32
CA ARG A 89 -9.24 3.95 -6.46
C ARG A 89 -8.71 2.89 -5.52
N GLN A 90 -7.63 2.24 -5.93
CA GLN A 90 -6.90 1.32 -5.09
C GLN A 90 -6.27 2.03 -3.88
N THR A 91 -5.92 1.25 -2.86
CA THR A 91 -5.26 1.74 -1.64
C THR A 91 -4.55 0.57 -0.96
N ILE A 92 -3.79 0.88 0.09
CA ILE A 92 -3.14 -0.12 0.95
C ILE A 92 -3.70 0.00 2.36
N VAL A 93 -4.16 -1.12 2.93
CA VAL A 93 -4.61 -1.19 4.32
C VAL A 93 -3.61 -1.97 5.14
N PHE A 94 -3.16 -1.39 6.25
CA PHE A 94 -2.22 -1.98 7.17
C PHE A 94 -3.03 -2.67 8.27
N VAL A 95 -2.72 -3.94 8.56
CA VAL A 95 -3.41 -4.72 9.61
C VAL A 95 -2.38 -5.29 10.56
N GLY A 96 -2.53 -5.02 11.86
CA GLY A 96 -1.70 -5.59 12.91
C GLY A 96 -1.97 -7.08 13.05
N THR A 97 -0.91 -7.88 13.12
CA THR A 97 -1.01 -9.34 13.26
C THR A 97 -0.11 -9.85 14.38
N LYS A 98 -0.52 -10.98 14.96
CA LYS A 98 0.27 -11.77 15.91
C LYS A 98 0.41 -13.18 15.40
N ASN A 99 1.63 -13.71 15.44
CA ASN A 99 1.86 -15.10 15.14
C ASN A 99 1.36 -15.98 16.29
N LYS A 100 0.68 -17.07 15.94
CA LYS A 100 0.25 -18.13 16.83
C LYS A 100 0.78 -19.44 16.29
N GLU A 101 1.48 -20.21 17.11
CA GLU A 101 1.77 -21.60 16.79
C GLU A 101 0.46 -22.40 16.79
N THR A 102 0.25 -23.14 15.71
CA THR A 102 -0.87 -24.07 15.54
C THR A 102 -0.31 -25.45 15.25
N GLU A 103 -1.13 -26.49 15.41
CA GLU A 103 -0.73 -27.87 15.09
C GLU A 103 -0.23 -28.03 13.65
N THR A 104 -0.67 -27.17 12.73
CA THR A 104 -0.29 -27.14 11.31
C THR A 104 0.85 -26.17 10.98
N GLY A 105 1.47 -25.54 11.98
CA GLY A 105 2.56 -24.56 11.81
C GLY A 105 2.22 -23.15 12.29
N LEU A 106 2.99 -22.16 11.88
CA LEU A 106 2.82 -20.77 12.31
C LEU A 106 1.68 -20.09 11.54
N SER A 107 0.71 -19.52 12.26
CA SER A 107 -0.41 -18.76 11.67
C SER A 107 -0.37 -17.30 12.14
N SER A 108 -0.42 -16.34 11.20
CA SER A 108 -0.54 -14.91 11.53
C SER A 108 -2.01 -14.52 11.65
N LYS A 109 -2.46 -14.24 12.88
CA LYS A 109 -3.83 -13.86 13.22
C LYS A 109 -3.93 -12.34 13.35
N ASP A 110 -5.06 -11.78 12.92
CA ASP A 110 -5.31 -10.34 13.05
C ASP A 110 -5.54 -9.95 14.51
N ILE A 111 -5.10 -8.74 14.86
CA ILE A 111 -5.27 -8.16 16.18
C ILE A 111 -6.61 -7.41 16.21
N TYR A 112 -7.39 -7.65 17.25
CA TYR A 112 -8.62 -6.93 17.54
C TYR A 112 -8.47 -6.18 18.86
N ILE A 113 -8.87 -4.91 18.87
CA ILE A 113 -8.87 -4.00 20.01
C ILE A 113 -10.31 -3.72 20.45
N THR A 114 -10.49 -3.48 21.74
CA THR A 114 -11.79 -3.06 22.27
C THR A 114 -11.91 -1.55 22.14
N THR A 115 -13.02 -1.10 21.57
CA THR A 115 -13.40 0.30 21.45
C THR A 115 -14.75 0.53 22.13
N ASP A 116 -15.16 1.79 22.30
CA ASP A 116 -16.47 2.14 22.84
C ASP A 116 -17.64 1.57 22.00
N LYS A 117 -17.37 1.21 20.74
CA LYS A 117 -18.34 0.63 19.79
C LYS A 117 -18.24 -0.91 19.68
N GLY A 118 -17.41 -1.54 20.50
CA GLY A 118 -17.14 -2.98 20.48
C GLY A 118 -15.74 -3.34 19.97
N SER A 119 -15.57 -4.60 19.59
CA SER A 119 -14.29 -5.12 19.08
C SER A 119 -14.07 -4.72 17.62
N SER A 120 -12.90 -4.14 17.32
CA SER A 120 -12.52 -3.76 15.96
C SER A 120 -11.11 -4.22 15.63
N ILE A 121 -10.83 -4.49 14.35
CA ILE A 121 -9.49 -4.82 13.89
C ILE A 121 -8.53 -3.64 14.11
N LEU A 122 -7.31 -3.90 14.55
CA LEU A 122 -6.24 -2.91 14.62
C LEU A 122 -5.66 -2.69 13.23
N ALA A 123 -6.13 -1.64 12.56
CA ALA A 123 -5.77 -1.34 11.18
C ALA A 123 -5.49 0.15 10.96
N TYR A 124 -4.75 0.46 9.89
CA TYR A 124 -4.44 1.82 9.47
C TYR A 124 -4.60 1.99 7.95
N ASN A 125 -5.28 3.09 7.59
CA ASN A 125 -5.56 3.63 6.27
C ASN A 125 -6.06 5.08 6.55
N ALA A 126 -5.85 6.14 5.78
CA ALA A 126 -5.51 6.32 4.39
C ALA A 126 -4.28 7.22 4.26
N GLY A 127 -3.22 6.71 3.62
CA GLY A 127 -2.10 7.55 3.18
C GLY A 127 -2.51 8.50 2.06
N THR A 128 -1.58 9.35 1.64
CA THR A 128 -1.76 10.21 0.46
C THR A 128 -1.58 9.37 -0.80
N ILE A 129 -2.68 9.04 -1.49
CA ILE A 129 -2.61 8.26 -2.74
C ILE A 129 -2.32 9.15 -3.96
N CYS A 130 -1.49 8.64 -4.87
CA CYS A 130 -1.13 9.30 -6.12
C CYS A 130 -1.36 8.36 -7.30
N PRO A 131 -2.14 8.76 -8.31
CA PRO A 131 -3.16 9.83 -8.33
C PRO A 131 -4.29 9.64 -7.27
N PRO A 132 -5.00 10.71 -6.85
CA PRO A 132 -5.06 12.03 -7.47
C PRO A 132 -4.07 13.05 -6.89
N THR A 133 -3.40 12.75 -5.77
CA THR A 133 -2.51 13.71 -5.10
C THR A 133 -1.07 13.26 -5.21
N CYS A 134 -0.40 13.72 -6.26
CA CYS A 134 1.00 13.38 -6.51
C CYS A 134 1.93 14.50 -6.02
N PRO A 135 3.00 14.17 -5.28
CA PRO A 135 4.01 15.16 -4.91
C PRO A 135 4.73 15.65 -6.17
N GLY A 136 4.65 16.95 -6.45
CA GLY A 136 5.39 17.61 -7.52
C GLY A 136 4.80 17.44 -8.92
N SER A 137 3.78 18.23 -9.26
CA SER A 137 3.38 18.51 -10.64
C SER A 137 4.37 19.45 -11.34
N ARG A 138 5.68 19.19 -11.25
CA ARG A 138 6.64 19.89 -12.11
C ARG A 138 6.67 19.13 -13.42
N LYS A 139 6.18 19.76 -14.50
CA LYS A 139 6.47 19.30 -15.87
C LYS A 139 7.98 19.03 -15.94
N PRO A 140 8.45 17.85 -16.39
CA PRO A 140 9.87 17.60 -16.52
C PRO A 140 10.47 18.70 -17.41
N GLY A 141 11.30 19.55 -16.82
CA GLY A 141 12.21 20.38 -17.59
C GLY A 141 13.18 19.45 -18.30
N ALA A 142 13.55 19.76 -19.55
CA ALA A 142 14.60 19.05 -20.26
C ALA A 142 15.91 19.16 -19.46
N GLY A 143 16.18 18.20 -18.57
CA GLY A 143 17.36 18.19 -17.70
C GLY A 143 17.12 17.85 -16.22
N ASP A 144 15.89 17.72 -15.74
CA ASP A 144 15.63 17.34 -14.34
C ASP A 144 15.61 15.81 -14.19
N SER A 145 16.73 15.24 -13.74
CA SER A 145 16.92 13.80 -13.43
C SER A 145 16.39 13.40 -12.04
N ASP A 146 15.66 14.26 -11.34
CA ASP A 146 15.25 13.98 -9.95
C ASP A 146 14.02 13.05 -9.84
N TRP A 147 13.53 12.55 -10.99
CA TRP A 147 12.62 11.41 -11.13
C TRP A 147 13.06 10.51 -12.31
N ASP A 148 14.34 10.13 -12.35
CA ASP A 148 14.99 9.35 -13.42
C ASP A 148 14.48 7.91 -13.62
N GLY A 149 13.15 7.72 -13.75
CA GLY A 149 12.56 6.43 -14.20
C GLY A 149 11.28 6.00 -13.49
N LEU A 150 11.00 6.52 -12.29
CA LEU A 150 9.83 6.17 -11.49
C LEU A 150 8.56 6.93 -11.90
N GLY A 151 8.29 7.12 -13.20
CA GLY A 151 7.24 8.06 -13.57
C GLY A 151 6.83 8.14 -15.03
N VAL A 152 7.56 7.52 -15.95
CA VAL A 152 7.15 7.50 -17.35
C VAL A 152 7.26 6.09 -17.89
N THR A 153 6.13 5.40 -17.93
CA THR A 153 5.90 4.12 -18.58
C THR A 153 5.00 4.38 -19.77
N ILE A 154 5.50 4.10 -20.97
CA ILE A 154 4.66 4.04 -22.16
C ILE A 154 3.89 2.73 -22.06
N VAL A 155 2.61 2.82 -21.71
CA VAL A 155 1.69 1.70 -21.75
C VAL A 155 1.11 1.63 -23.16
N ASP A 156 1.49 0.59 -23.91
CA ASP A 156 0.81 0.22 -25.14
C ASP A 156 -0.55 -0.41 -24.82
N ARG A 157 -1.62 0.21 -25.32
CA ARG A 157 -3.01 -0.26 -25.17
C ARG A 157 -3.55 -0.92 -26.44
N GLY A 158 -2.67 -1.39 -27.33
CA GLY A 158 -3.05 -2.00 -28.60
C GLY A 158 -3.83 -1.02 -29.48
N ASP A 159 -5.04 -1.40 -29.89
CA ASP A 159 -5.92 -0.58 -30.75
C ASP A 159 -6.31 0.78 -30.15
N LYS A 160 -6.13 0.97 -28.83
CA LYS A 160 -6.41 2.23 -28.11
C LYS A 160 -5.20 3.17 -28.06
N GLY A 161 -4.09 2.80 -28.68
CA GLY A 161 -2.87 3.62 -28.78
C GLY A 161 -1.98 3.58 -27.54
N LEU A 162 -0.96 4.43 -27.53
CA LEU A 162 0.03 4.52 -26.44
C LEU A 162 -0.44 5.54 -25.38
N THR A 163 -0.31 5.21 -24.10
CA THR A 163 -0.50 6.14 -22.98
C THR A 163 0.78 6.29 -22.19
N ILE A 164 1.15 7.51 -21.84
CA ILE A 164 2.34 7.82 -21.03
C ILE A 164 1.90 8.01 -19.58
N VAL A 165 2.48 7.25 -18.64
CA VAL A 165 2.07 7.19 -17.22
C VAL A 165 3.22 7.21 -16.24
#